data_AF-A0A971PGW3-F1
#
_entry.id   AF-A0A971PGW3-F1
#
_cell.length_a   1.000
_cell.length_b   1.000
_cell.length_c   1.000
_cell.angle_alpha   90.00
_cell.angle_beta   90.00
_cell.angle_gamma   90.00
#
_symmetry.space_group_name_H-M   'P 1'
#
loop_
_entity.id
_entity.type
_entity.pdbx_description
1 polymer ?
#
loop_
_entity_poly.entity_id
_entity_poly.type
_entity_poly.pdbx_seq_one_letter_code
_entity_poly.pdbx_strand_id
1 'polypeptide(L)'
;MRRVLFIAIAASWALGTAHGQLADTPWPMFMGNVRHTGQSGYAGPQSCVLLWSYKIGESTWSSPAVGTDETIYIGSDNNYLYCLNSDGTRRWRRWTGGNVRTSPALGSNGAVYFGSIDNYLYCLNPDGTLKWRLGTGEDVRSSPALESDGA
;
A
#
# COMPACT_ATOMS: atom_id res chain seq x y z
N MET A 1 37.22 2.27 -37.53
CA MET A 1 36.90 3.08 -36.34
C MET A 1 35.50 3.65 -36.50
N ARG A 2 34.65 3.44 -35.49
CA ARG A 2 33.33 4.04 -35.19
C ARG A 2 32.42 4.41 -36.37
N ARG A 3 31.45 3.52 -36.63
CA ARG A 3 30.22 3.81 -37.37
C ARG A 3 29.30 4.65 -36.47
N VAL A 4 28.93 5.86 -36.92
CA VAL A 4 27.86 6.66 -36.31
C VAL A 4 26.58 6.31 -37.05
N LEU A 5 25.64 5.69 -36.36
CA LEU A 5 24.31 5.38 -36.86
C LEU A 5 23.35 6.49 -36.39
N PHE A 6 22.83 7.27 -37.33
CA PHE A 6 21.67 8.13 -37.10
C PHE A 6 20.42 7.30 -37.37
N ILE A 7 19.56 7.14 -36.36
CA ILE A 7 18.17 6.72 -36.55
C ILE A 7 17.31 7.76 -35.84
N ALA A 8 16.60 8.55 -36.64
CA ALA A 8 15.43 9.30 -36.22
C ALA A 8 14.22 8.38 -36.36
N ILE A 9 13.40 8.23 -35.31
CA ILE A 9 12.05 7.68 -35.43
C ILE A 9 11.08 8.53 -34.62
N ALA A 10 9.99 8.85 -35.31
CA ALA A 10 8.87 9.70 -34.98
C ALA A 10 8.28 9.53 -33.57
N ALA A 11 7.92 10.66 -32.97
CA ALA A 11 7.01 10.70 -31.83
C ALA A 11 5.58 10.40 -32.32
N SER A 12 5.12 9.17 -32.08
CA SER A 12 3.70 8.82 -32.18
C SER A 12 3.04 9.11 -30.82
N TRP A 13 2.02 9.96 -30.84
CA TRP A 13 1.15 10.20 -29.70
C TRP A 13 0.27 8.98 -29.48
N ALA A 14 0.48 8.27 -28.38
CA ALA A 14 -0.47 7.32 -27.85
C ALA A 14 -0.92 7.82 -26.48
N LEU A 15 -2.17 8.26 -26.42
CA LEU A 15 -2.92 8.47 -25.18
C LEU A 15 -2.83 7.20 -24.34
N GLY A 16 -2.35 7.35 -23.12
CA GLY A 16 -2.24 6.27 -22.15
C GLY A 16 -2.13 6.86 -20.76
N THR A 17 -3.14 7.63 -20.35
CA THR A 17 -3.29 8.01 -18.95
C THR A 17 -3.57 6.74 -18.14
N ALA A 18 -2.56 6.21 -17.48
CA ALA A 18 -2.76 5.22 -16.44
C ALA A 18 -3.12 5.96 -15.15
N HIS A 19 -4.40 6.26 -14.98
CA HIS A 19 -4.94 6.82 -13.73
C HIS A 19 -4.96 5.73 -12.67
N GLY A 20 -4.25 5.95 -11.55
CA GLY A 20 -4.30 5.07 -10.39
C GLY A 20 -5.53 5.39 -9.55
N GLN A 21 -6.64 4.67 -9.78
CA GLN A 21 -7.82 4.80 -8.92
C GLN A 21 -7.59 4.15 -7.56
N LEU A 22 -8.34 4.55 -6.53
CA LEU A 22 -8.47 3.79 -5.29
C LEU A 22 -9.06 2.41 -5.58
N ALA A 23 -8.61 1.39 -4.87
CA ALA A 23 -9.25 0.08 -4.97
C ALA A 23 -10.68 0.15 -4.43
N ASP A 24 -11.62 -0.49 -5.13
CA ASP A 24 -13.02 -0.63 -4.74
C ASP A 24 -13.15 -1.68 -3.62
N THR A 25 -12.50 -1.41 -2.48
CA THR A 25 -12.38 -2.31 -1.34
C THR A 25 -13.21 -1.82 -0.15
N PRO A 26 -13.51 -2.71 0.81
CA PRO A 26 -14.17 -2.32 2.05
C PRO A 26 -13.42 -1.26 2.87
N TRP A 27 -12.09 -1.16 2.72
CA TRP A 27 -11.25 -0.27 3.53
C TRP A 27 -9.85 -0.02 2.90
N PRO A 28 -9.76 0.81 1.84
CA PRO A 28 -8.52 0.98 1.09
C PRO A 28 -7.48 1.88 1.78
N MET A 29 -7.86 2.65 2.81
CA MET A 29 -6.96 3.58 3.52
C MET A 29 -7.49 3.98 4.92
N PHE A 30 -6.69 4.73 5.69
CA PHE A 30 -7.08 5.29 6.99
C PHE A 30 -8.43 6.02 6.93
N MET A 31 -9.32 5.72 7.89
CA MET A 31 -10.69 6.24 7.95
C MET A 31 -11.61 5.81 6.78
N GLY A 32 -11.28 4.73 6.07
CA GLY A 32 -12.19 3.98 5.18
C GLY A 32 -12.41 4.58 3.79
N ASN A 33 -12.23 5.90 3.60
CA ASN A 33 -12.31 6.56 2.30
C ASN A 33 -11.66 7.96 2.36
N VAL A 34 -11.55 8.62 1.20
CA VAL A 34 -11.02 10.00 1.04
C VAL A 34 -11.76 11.07 1.84
N ARG A 35 -12.98 10.78 2.34
CA ARG A 35 -13.77 11.68 3.18
C ARG A 35 -13.57 11.44 4.68
N HIS A 36 -12.69 10.50 5.05
CA HIS A 36 -12.41 10.11 6.43
C HIS A 36 -13.66 9.76 7.26
N THR A 37 -14.60 8.97 6.73
CA THR A 37 -15.86 8.69 7.46
C THR A 37 -15.71 7.61 8.55
N GLY A 38 -14.69 6.74 8.48
CA GLY A 38 -14.48 5.67 9.44
C GLY A 38 -15.60 4.61 9.48
N GLN A 39 -16.34 4.43 8.38
CA GLN A 39 -17.51 3.55 8.31
C GLN A 39 -17.32 2.42 7.29
N SER A 40 -17.58 1.19 7.73
CA SER A 40 -17.68 0.01 6.86
C SER A 40 -19.10 -0.08 6.28
N GLY A 41 -19.22 -0.44 5.00
CA GLY A 41 -20.52 -0.74 4.36
C GLY A 41 -21.11 -2.11 4.75
N TYR A 42 -20.38 -2.91 5.54
CA TYR A 42 -20.79 -4.25 5.96
C TYR A 42 -21.37 -4.22 7.37
N ALA A 43 -22.47 -4.96 7.56
CA ALA A 43 -22.96 -5.25 8.90
C ALA A 43 -21.90 -6.06 9.66
N GLY A 44 -21.50 -5.55 10.83
CA GLY A 44 -20.54 -6.25 11.70
C GLY A 44 -21.07 -7.61 12.18
N PRO A 45 -20.17 -8.49 12.67
CA PRO A 45 -20.56 -9.81 13.15
C PRO A 45 -21.55 -9.68 14.31
N GLN A 46 -22.64 -10.46 14.28
CA GLN A 46 -23.66 -10.48 15.34
C GLN A 46 -23.23 -11.29 16.56
N SER A 47 -22.15 -12.07 16.43
CA SER A 47 -21.47 -12.76 17.53
C SER A 47 -19.98 -12.46 17.48
N CYS A 48 -19.41 -12.04 18.60
CA CYS A 48 -17.99 -11.73 18.70
C CYS A 48 -17.21 -13.01 18.99
N VAL A 49 -16.92 -13.80 17.95
CA VAL A 49 -16.06 -14.98 18.02
C VAL A 49 -14.72 -14.65 17.36
N LEU A 50 -13.62 -14.91 18.05
CA LEU A 50 -12.28 -14.78 17.48
C LEU A 50 -12.10 -15.81 16.36
N LEU A 51 -11.98 -15.36 15.11
CA LEU A 51 -11.74 -16.23 13.96
C LEU A 51 -10.28 -16.71 13.91
N TRP A 52 -9.33 -15.77 14.02
CA TRP A 52 -7.91 -16.04 14.03
C TRP A 52 -7.14 -14.90 14.70
N SER A 53 -5.89 -15.16 15.08
CA SER A 53 -4.95 -14.11 15.50
C SER A 53 -3.58 -14.36 14.88
N TYR A 54 -2.87 -13.27 14.53
CA TYR A 54 -1.52 -13.32 13.99
C TYR A 54 -0.58 -12.47 14.85
N LYS A 55 0.51 -13.06 15.33
CA LYS A 55 1.51 -12.35 16.13
C LYS A 55 2.46 -11.56 15.23
N ILE A 56 2.31 -10.25 15.23
CA ILE A 56 3.28 -9.31 14.65
C ILE A 56 4.45 -9.15 15.63
N GLY A 57 5.66 -8.98 15.10
CA GLY A 57 6.88 -9.09 15.90
C GLY A 57 7.04 -7.99 16.97
N GLU A 58 6.70 -6.75 16.61
CA GLU A 58 6.71 -5.58 17.51
C GLU A 58 5.41 -4.80 17.40
N SER A 59 5.25 -3.78 18.25
CA SER A 59 4.10 -2.87 18.27
C SER A 59 3.72 -2.37 16.86
N THR A 60 2.41 -2.21 16.63
CA THR A 60 1.88 -1.52 15.44
C THR A 60 1.21 -0.22 15.88
N TRP A 61 1.60 0.88 15.25
CA TRP A 61 0.87 2.15 15.33
C TRP A 61 0.07 2.43 14.04
N SER A 62 0.16 1.53 13.06
CA SER A 62 -0.57 1.62 11.80
C SER A 62 -2.00 1.08 11.96
N SER A 63 -2.95 1.68 11.24
CA SER A 63 -4.23 1.02 10.98
C SER A 63 -4.06 0.04 9.82
N PRO A 64 -4.71 -1.14 9.87
CA PRO A 64 -4.70 -2.07 8.75
C PRO A 64 -5.42 -1.49 7.53
N ALA A 65 -4.97 -1.87 6.34
CA ALA A 65 -5.73 -1.71 5.10
C ALA A 65 -6.17 -3.08 4.57
N VAL A 66 -7.36 -3.17 3.98
CA VAL A 66 -7.93 -4.43 3.49
C VAL A 66 -8.23 -4.31 2.00
N GLY A 67 -7.66 -5.22 1.20
CA GLY A 67 -7.87 -5.33 -0.24
C GLY A 67 -9.24 -5.89 -0.62
N THR A 68 -9.62 -5.79 -1.90
CA THR A 68 -10.83 -6.44 -2.44
C THR A 68 -10.80 -7.96 -2.34
N ASP A 69 -9.60 -8.53 -2.36
CA ASP A 69 -9.33 -9.96 -2.22
C ASP A 69 -9.17 -10.37 -0.75
N GLU A 70 -9.64 -9.53 0.18
CA GLU A 70 -9.54 -9.71 1.62
C GLU A 70 -8.10 -9.81 2.16
N THR A 71 -7.11 -9.38 1.37
CA THR A 71 -5.72 -9.30 1.82
C THR A 71 -5.53 -8.15 2.78
N ILE A 72 -4.84 -8.40 3.89
CA ILE A 72 -4.67 -7.45 4.98
C ILE A 72 -3.23 -6.97 5.05
N TYR A 73 -3.05 -5.65 5.10
CA TYR A 73 -1.73 -5.00 5.15
C TYR A 73 -1.55 -4.25 6.46
N ILE A 74 -0.43 -4.49 7.15
CA ILE A 74 -0.16 -3.94 8.49
C ILE A 74 1.30 -3.52 8.62
N GLY A 75 1.56 -2.27 8.99
CA GLY A 75 2.89 -1.78 9.33
C GLY A 75 3.29 -2.10 10.77
N SER A 76 4.59 -2.28 11.03
CA SER A 76 5.10 -2.58 12.37
C SER A 76 6.40 -1.82 12.67
N ASP A 77 6.64 -1.62 13.97
CA ASP A 77 7.87 -1.04 14.52
C ASP A 77 9.09 -1.97 14.41
N ASN A 78 8.93 -3.21 13.96
CA ASN A 78 10.09 -4.06 13.63
C ASN A 78 10.62 -3.87 12.19
N ASN A 79 10.25 -2.76 11.55
CA ASN A 79 10.68 -2.38 10.20
C ASN A 79 10.13 -3.31 9.11
N TYR A 80 8.92 -3.83 9.31
CA TYR A 80 8.23 -4.62 8.30
C TYR A 80 6.84 -4.07 8.00
N LEU A 81 6.48 -4.10 6.72
CA LEU A 81 5.10 -4.21 6.28
C LEU A 81 4.74 -5.70 6.16
N TYR A 82 3.66 -6.11 6.81
CA TYR A 82 3.10 -7.46 6.74
C TYR A 82 1.94 -7.51 5.76
N CYS A 83 1.82 -8.62 5.05
CA CYS A 83 0.70 -8.96 4.19
C CYS A 83 0.15 -10.33 4.61
N LEU A 84 -1.12 -10.36 5.00
CA LEU A 84 -1.81 -11.54 5.48
C LEU A 84 -2.97 -11.90 4.55
N ASN A 85 -3.25 -13.19 4.42
CA ASN A 85 -4.48 -13.69 3.82
C ASN A 85 -5.66 -13.49 4.78
N SER A 86 -6.90 -13.65 4.28
CA SER A 86 -8.11 -13.50 5.07
C SER A 86 -8.29 -14.54 6.18
N ASP A 87 -7.56 -15.65 6.10
CA ASP A 87 -7.45 -16.68 7.14
C ASP A 87 -6.38 -16.37 8.21
N GLY A 88 -5.70 -15.22 8.10
CA GLY A 88 -4.65 -14.79 9.03
C GLY A 88 -3.26 -15.36 8.73
N THR A 89 -3.10 -16.21 7.72
CA THR A 89 -1.77 -16.73 7.33
C THR A 89 -0.95 -15.64 6.64
N ARG A 90 0.36 -15.62 6.89
CA ARG A 90 1.25 -14.62 6.26
C ARG A 90 1.51 -14.97 4.80
N ARG A 91 1.07 -14.10 3.89
CA ARG A 91 1.38 -14.16 2.46
C ARG A 91 2.82 -13.73 2.21
N TRP A 92 3.22 -12.56 2.71
CA TRP A 92 4.60 -12.07 2.64
C TRP A 92 4.88 -11.00 3.71
N ARG A 93 6.15 -10.57 3.82
CA ARG A 93 6.52 -9.35 4.55
C ARG A 93 7.61 -8.60 3.80
N ARG A 94 7.58 -7.27 3.85
CA ARG A 94 8.59 -6.40 3.25
C ARG A 94 9.39 -5.68 4.33
N TRP A 95 10.69 -5.90 4.35
CA TRP A 95 11.59 -5.15 5.22
C TRP A 95 11.84 -3.74 4.68
N THR A 96 11.91 -2.77 5.59
CA THR A 96 12.27 -1.37 5.38
C THR A 96 13.45 -1.00 6.28
N GLY A 97 14.08 0.17 6.07
CA GLY A 97 15.20 0.61 6.89
C GLY A 97 14.80 1.08 8.29
N GLY A 98 13.49 1.25 8.54
CA GLY A 98 12.94 1.83 9.76
C GLY A 98 11.48 1.45 9.94
N ASN A 99 10.90 1.84 11.08
CA ASN A 99 9.53 1.51 11.47
C ASN A 99 8.51 1.87 10.37
N VAL A 100 7.49 1.02 10.21
CA VAL A 100 6.34 1.29 9.34
C VAL A 100 5.16 1.67 10.24
N ARG A 101 5.10 2.96 10.58
CA ARG A 101 4.06 3.52 11.46
C ARG A 101 2.88 4.13 10.71
N THR A 102 3.00 4.26 9.39
CA THR A 102 1.94 4.82 8.55
C THR A 102 0.90 3.76 8.22
N SER A 103 -0.36 4.16 8.05
CA SER A 103 -1.41 3.24 7.60
C SER A 103 -1.28 3.04 6.08
N PRO A 104 -1.21 1.80 5.57
CA PRO A 104 -1.08 1.56 4.13
C PRO A 104 -2.27 2.11 3.33
N ALA A 105 -2.03 2.46 2.07
CA ALA A 105 -3.07 2.80 1.10
C ALA A 105 -2.99 1.86 -0.12
N LEU A 106 -4.15 1.43 -0.63
CA LEU A 106 -4.25 0.46 -1.72
C LEU A 106 -4.79 1.11 -3.01
N GLY A 107 -4.00 1.03 -4.08
CA GLY A 107 -4.43 1.40 -5.43
C GLY A 107 -5.27 0.30 -6.09
N SER A 108 -6.11 0.66 -7.05
CA SER A 108 -7.05 -0.22 -7.78
C SER A 108 -6.37 -1.35 -8.56
N ASN A 109 -5.10 -1.16 -8.89
CA ASN A 109 -4.24 -2.17 -9.48
C ASN A 109 -3.57 -3.10 -8.43
N GLY A 110 -3.95 -2.99 -7.16
CA GLY A 110 -3.38 -3.71 -6.02
C GLY A 110 -2.01 -3.18 -5.56
N ALA A 111 -1.55 -2.03 -6.06
CA ALA A 111 -0.33 -1.41 -5.56
C ALA A 111 -0.50 -0.97 -4.10
N VAL A 112 0.54 -1.19 -3.30
CA VAL A 112 0.53 -0.89 -1.86
C VAL A 112 1.46 0.27 -1.57
N TYR A 113 0.91 1.34 -1.01
CA TYR A 113 1.64 2.57 -0.69
C TYR A 113 1.75 2.74 0.82
N PHE A 114 2.95 3.06 1.32
CA PHE A 114 3.16 3.33 2.73
C PHE A 114 4.44 4.13 2.96
N GLY A 115 4.44 4.96 4.00
CA GLY A 115 5.62 5.66 4.47
C GLY A 115 6.36 4.88 5.57
N SER A 116 7.66 5.10 5.67
CA SER A 116 8.49 4.61 6.75
C SER A 116 9.33 5.74 7.34
N ILE A 117 9.73 5.58 8.60
CA ILE A 117 10.68 6.50 9.26
C ILE A 117 12.12 6.35 8.73
N ASP A 118 12.34 5.53 7.71
CA ASP A 118 13.61 5.50 6.98
C ASP A 118 13.74 6.61 5.92
N ASN A 119 12.86 7.60 5.97
CA ASN A 119 12.76 8.74 5.07
C ASN A 119 12.32 8.36 3.65
N TYR A 120 11.57 7.27 3.49
CA TYR A 120 11.02 6.87 2.20
C TYR A 120 9.49 6.67 2.21
N LEU A 121 8.89 7.06 1.09
CA LEU A 121 7.59 6.56 0.63
C LEU A 121 7.82 5.35 -0.29
N TYR A 122 7.12 4.26 -0.02
CA TYR A 122 7.22 3.01 -0.77
C TYR A 122 5.99 2.77 -1.63
N CYS A 123 6.20 2.14 -2.78
CA CYS A 123 5.17 1.51 -3.60
C CYS A 123 5.58 0.07 -3.90
N LEU A 124 4.75 -0.89 -3.49
CA LEU A 124 4.94 -2.31 -3.77
C LEU A 124 3.92 -2.81 -4.78
N ASN A 125 4.30 -3.85 -5.51
CA ASN A 125 3.36 -4.69 -6.23
C ASN A 125 2.56 -5.58 -5.24
N PRO A 126 1.41 -6.14 -5.65
CA PRO A 126 0.60 -7.02 -4.80
C PRO A 126 1.36 -8.24 -4.23
N ASP A 127 2.39 -8.71 -4.94
CA ASP A 127 3.25 -9.82 -4.52
C ASP A 127 4.33 -9.42 -3.49
N GLY A 128 4.35 -8.15 -3.07
CA GLY A 128 5.29 -7.60 -2.10
C GLY A 128 6.63 -7.17 -2.69
N THR A 129 6.82 -7.29 -4.01
CA THR A 129 8.02 -6.79 -4.68
C THR A 129 8.01 -5.26 -4.75
N LEU A 130 9.19 -4.65 -4.65
CA LEU A 130 9.34 -3.19 -4.69
C LEU A 130 9.12 -2.69 -6.11
N LYS A 131 8.10 -1.83 -6.30
CA LYS A 131 7.87 -1.14 -7.57
C LYS A 131 8.72 0.12 -7.67
N TRP A 132 8.69 0.95 -6.63
CA TRP A 132 9.57 2.11 -6.46
C TRP A 132 9.60 2.58 -5.01
N ARG A 133 10.57 3.43 -4.67
CA ARG A 133 10.58 4.23 -3.45
C ARG A 133 11.03 5.66 -3.73
N LEU A 134 10.51 6.62 -2.97
CA LEU A 134 10.85 8.03 -3.08
C LEU A 134 11.43 8.52 -1.76
N GLY A 135 12.62 9.11 -1.79
CA GLY A 135 13.23 9.72 -0.62
C GLY A 135 12.58 11.06 -0.30
N THR A 136 12.11 11.24 0.93
CA THR A 136 11.41 12.45 1.40
C THR A 136 12.33 13.42 2.14
N GLY A 137 13.57 13.01 2.41
CA GLY A 137 14.56 13.81 3.14
C GLY A 137 14.43 13.73 4.67
N GLU A 138 13.23 13.44 5.18
CA GLU A 138 12.88 13.32 6.60
C GLU A 138 11.80 12.23 6.80
N ASP A 139 11.52 11.88 8.06
CA ASP A 139 10.57 10.82 8.44
C ASP A 139 9.21 10.99 7.77
N VAL A 140 8.70 9.92 7.15
CA VAL A 140 7.29 9.86 6.72
C VAL A 140 6.44 9.31 7.85
N ARG A 141 5.79 10.20 8.60
CA ARG A 141 4.92 9.84 9.73
C ARG A 141 3.42 9.92 9.42
N SER A 142 3.04 10.57 8.32
CA SER A 142 1.63 10.67 7.89
C SER A 142 1.22 9.49 7.01
N SER A 143 0.01 8.97 7.22
CA SER A 143 -0.59 7.98 6.33
C SER A 143 -0.81 8.57 4.94
N PRO A 144 -0.41 7.90 3.84
CA PRO A 144 -0.75 8.34 2.50
C PRO A 144 -2.27 8.36 2.30
N ALA A 145 -2.75 9.41 1.64
CA ALA A 145 -4.09 9.46 1.07
C ALA A 145 -3.96 9.37 -0.45
N LEU A 146 -4.83 8.58 -1.07
CA LEU A 146 -4.93 8.49 -2.53
C LEU A 146 -6.20 9.23 -2.94
N GLU A 147 -6.11 10.24 -3.80
CA GLU A 147 -7.30 10.82 -4.41
C GLU A 147 -7.84 9.89 -5.52
N SER A 148 -9.12 10.02 -5.89
CA SER A 148 -9.78 9.11 -6.85
C SER A 148 -9.18 9.15 -8.27
N ASP A 149 -8.32 10.13 -8.55
CA ASP A 149 -7.59 10.33 -9.80
C ASP A 149 -6.09 9.96 -9.70
N GLY A 150 -5.62 9.56 -8.51
CA GLY A 150 -4.23 9.20 -8.27
C GLY A 150 -3.30 10.38 -8.01
N ALA A 151 -3.83 11.56 -7.66
CA ALA A 151 -3.07 12.71 -7.14
C ALA A 151 -2.92 12.68 -5.61
#